data_AF-A0AAN4Q530-F1
#
_entry.id   AF-A0AAN4Q530-F1
#
_cell.length_a   1.000
_cell.length_b   1.000
_cell.length_c   1.000
_cell.angle_alpha   90.00
_cell.angle_beta   90.00
_cell.angle_gamma   90.00
#
_symmetry.space_group_name_H-M   'P 1'
#
loop_
_entity.id
_entity.type
_entity.pdbx_description
1 polymer ?
#
loop_
_entity_poly.entity_id
_entity_poly.type
_entity_poly.pdbx_seq_one_letter_code
_entity_poly.pdbx_strand_id
1 'polypeptide(L)'
;MMVRFNVFLDDKEAESEMGYNRGNQYIYFYVSPGQHVISSKAENWADLPVSIKAGEVVYLKQEVEVGVVMARNGLKQLSDVEGRYLVKDAGLGTVVKESR
;
A
#
# COMPACT_ATOMS: atom_id res chain seq x y z
N MET A 1 -6.18 3.07 15.06
CA MET A 1 -4.90 2.34 15.19
C MET A 1 -3.73 3.33 15.15
N MET A 2 -2.78 3.24 16.09
CA MET A 2 -1.70 4.24 16.24
C MET A 2 -0.46 3.98 15.36
N VAL A 3 -0.31 2.76 14.83
CA VAL A 3 0.75 2.41 13.87
C VAL A 3 0.40 2.95 12.48
N ARG A 4 1.40 3.50 11.79
CA ARG A 4 1.33 3.88 10.37
C ARG A 4 1.98 2.78 9.55
N PHE A 5 1.41 2.50 8.39
CA PHE A 5 2.01 1.61 7.42
C PHE A 5 2.39 2.43 6.19
N ASN A 6 3.64 2.88 6.15
CA ASN A 6 4.15 3.67 5.04
C ASN A 6 4.25 2.79 3.79
N VAL A 7 4.04 3.37 2.62
CA VAL A 7 4.04 2.69 1.32
C VAL A 7 5.03 3.41 0.41
N PHE A 8 5.85 2.62 -0.28
CA PHE A 8 6.91 3.09 -1.16
C PHE A 8 6.79 2.42 -2.53
N LEU A 9 7.21 3.15 -3.56
CA LEU A 9 7.19 2.67 -4.94
C LEU A 9 8.62 2.45 -5.46
N ASP A 10 8.88 1.24 -5.94
CA ASP A 10 10.10 0.73 -6.60
C ASP A 10 11.36 0.63 -5.74
N ASP A 11 11.57 1.55 -4.80
CA ASP A 11 12.67 1.50 -3.84
C ASP A 11 12.21 1.95 -2.43
N LYS A 12 13.14 1.97 -1.47
CA LYS A 12 12.86 2.20 -0.04
C LYS A 12 13.42 3.54 0.46
N GLU A 13 13.85 4.40 -0.47
CA GLU A 13 14.34 5.74 -0.13
C GLU A 13 13.18 6.67 0.26
N ALA A 14 13.49 7.74 0.99
CA ALA A 14 12.48 8.67 1.47
C ALA A 14 11.68 9.31 0.32
N GLU A 15 12.37 9.60 -0.79
CA GLU A 15 11.79 10.18 -2.00
C GLU A 15 10.80 9.24 -2.70
N SER A 16 10.78 7.95 -2.35
CA SER A 16 9.89 6.94 -2.93
C SER A 16 8.65 6.69 -2.09
N GLU A 17 8.50 7.32 -0.93
CA GLU A 17 7.31 7.20 -0.08
C GLU A 17 6.09 7.82 -0.77
N MET A 18 5.06 7.03 -1.04
CA MET A 18 3.81 7.49 -1.67
C MET A 18 2.76 7.94 -0.65
N GLY A 19 2.88 7.47 0.60
CA GLY A 19 2.00 7.84 1.69
C GLY A 19 1.91 6.76 2.75
N TYR A 20 0.94 6.88 3.63
CA TYR A 20 0.65 5.89 4.65
C TYR A 20 -0.83 5.84 5.02
N ASN A 21 -1.26 4.69 5.48
CA ASN A 21 -2.58 4.47 6.04
C ASN A 21 -2.47 3.86 7.45
N ARG A 22 -3.63 3.73 8.09
CA ARG A 22 -3.85 3.08 9.39
C ARG A 22 -5.04 2.12 9.23
N GLY A 23 -5.48 1.51 10.34
CA GLY A 23 -6.66 0.64 10.35
C GLY A 23 -7.89 1.31 9.73
N ASN A 24 -8.57 0.58 8.83
CA ASN A 24 -9.71 1.02 8.02
C ASN A 24 -9.44 2.26 7.14
N GLN A 25 -8.21 2.43 6.65
CA GLN A 25 -7.88 3.46 5.67
C GLN A 25 -7.22 2.88 4.43
N TYR A 26 -7.36 3.59 3.31
CA TYR A 26 -6.65 3.32 2.06
C TYR A 26 -5.87 4.56 1.61
N ILE A 27 -4.87 4.36 0.76
CA ILE A 27 -4.26 5.43 -0.05
C ILE A 27 -4.33 5.00 -1.51
N TYR A 28 -4.15 5.96 -2.42
CA TYR A 28 -4.01 5.69 -3.83
C TYR A 28 -2.92 6.57 -4.43
N PHE A 29 -2.33 6.11 -5.52
CA PHE A 29 -1.43 6.86 -6.37
C PHE A 29 -1.39 6.19 -7.75
N TYR A 30 -0.99 6.95 -8.75
CA TYR A 30 -0.81 6.52 -10.13
C TYR A 30 0.63 6.08 -10.36
N VAL A 31 0.78 5.09 -11.25
CA VAL A 31 2.08 4.58 -11.69
C VAL A 31 2.07 4.41 -13.21
N SER A 32 3.23 4.45 -13.83
CA SER A 32 3.35 4.11 -15.25
C SER A 32 3.02 2.64 -15.51
N PRO A 33 2.57 2.26 -16.71
CA PRO A 33 2.42 0.85 -17.06
C PRO A 33 3.78 0.14 -17.05
N GLY A 34 3.86 -1.04 -16.43
CA GLY A 34 5.12 -1.76 -16.29
C GLY A 34 5.20 -2.64 -15.05
N GLN A 35 6.42 -3.11 -14.77
CA GLN A 35 6.76 -3.85 -13.57
C GLN A 35 7.18 -2.88 -12.48
N HIS A 36 6.57 -3.01 -11.31
CA HIS A 36 6.88 -2.19 -10.13
C HIS A 36 6.99 -3.07 -8.89
N VAL A 37 7.61 -2.52 -7.84
CA VAL A 37 7.59 -3.14 -6.51
C VAL A 37 6.93 -2.18 -5.53
N ILE A 38 5.82 -2.61 -4.92
CA ILE A 38 5.22 -1.90 -3.81
C ILE A 38 5.85 -2.42 -2.53
N SER A 39 6.47 -1.53 -1.77
CA SER A 39 7.02 -1.85 -0.45
C SER A 39 6.19 -1.18 0.63
N SER A 40 6.04 -1.82 1.78
CA SER A 40 5.41 -1.20 2.94
C SER A 40 6.22 -1.40 4.21
N LYS A 41 6.37 -0.31 4.97
CA LYS A 41 7.17 -0.28 6.19
C LYS A 41 6.30 -0.26 7.44
N ALA A 42 6.55 -1.21 8.31
CA ALA A 42 6.23 -1.18 9.73
C ALA A 42 7.42 -1.69 10.54
N GLU A 43 7.23 -2.61 11.50
CA GLU A 43 8.36 -3.24 12.20
C GLU A 43 9.26 -3.97 11.19
N ASN A 44 8.63 -4.69 10.24
CA ASN A 44 9.28 -5.27 9.08
C ASN A 44 9.07 -4.45 7.79
N TRP A 45 9.73 -4.89 6.73
CA TRP A 45 9.37 -4.55 5.36
C TRP A 45 8.52 -5.67 4.77
N ALA A 46 7.54 -5.30 3.95
CA ALA A 46 6.79 -6.21 3.08
C ALA A 46 6.88 -5.69 1.65
N ASP A 47 7.29 -6.55 0.72
CA ASP A 47 7.51 -6.19 -0.68
C ASP A 47 6.56 -7.02 -1.56
N LEU A 48 5.94 -6.39 -2.55
CA LEU A 48 5.02 -7.03 -3.49
C LEU A 48 5.30 -6.53 -4.92
N PRO A 49 5.88 -7.38 -5.79
CA PRO A 49 5.96 -7.10 -7.21
C PRO A 49 4.57 -7.04 -7.84
N VAL A 50 4.32 -6.04 -8.68
CA VAL A 50 3.07 -5.84 -9.41
C VAL A 50 3.35 -5.51 -10.87
N SER A 51 2.50 -6.02 -11.76
CA SER A 51 2.53 -5.68 -13.19
C SER A 51 1.29 -4.88 -13.53
N ILE A 52 1.47 -3.64 -13.94
CA ILE A 52 0.39 -2.67 -14.14
C ILE A 52 0.16 -2.42 -15.63
N LYS A 53 -1.10 -2.53 -16.07
CA LYS A 53 -1.51 -2.13 -17.43
C LYS A 53 -2.10 -0.72 -17.43
N ALA A 54 -2.03 -0.07 -18.59
CA ALA A 54 -2.65 1.23 -18.78
C ALA A 54 -4.18 1.17 -18.51
N GLY A 55 -4.66 2.08 -17.66
CA GLY A 55 -6.08 2.17 -17.30
C GLY A 55 -6.57 1.13 -16.29
N GLU A 56 -5.69 0.27 -15.78
CA GLU A 56 -6.03 -0.72 -14.75
C GLU A 56 -5.96 -0.11 -13.34
N VAL A 57 -6.81 -0.60 -12.44
CA VAL A 57 -6.72 -0.32 -11.00
C VAL A 57 -6.37 -1.62 -10.30
N VAL A 58 -5.25 -1.62 -9.57
CA VAL A 58 -4.82 -2.76 -8.75
C VAL A 58 -5.06 -2.43 -7.29
N TYR A 59 -5.74 -3.35 -6.59
CA TYR A 59 -6.05 -3.21 -5.18
C TYR A 59 -5.08 -4.04 -4.34
N LEU A 60 -4.44 -3.39 -3.38
CA LEU A 60 -3.53 -4.04 -2.45
C LEU A 60 -4.06 -3.90 -1.02
N LYS A 61 -3.95 -4.98 -0.25
CA LYS A 61 -4.29 -5.02 1.17
C LYS A 61 -3.01 -5.14 1.98
N GLN A 62 -2.90 -4.31 3.02
CA GLN A 62 -1.95 -4.53 4.09
C GLN A 62 -2.57 -5.45 5.13
N GLU A 63 -1.93 -6.59 5.36
CA GLU A 63 -2.34 -7.54 6.39
C GLU A 63 -1.52 -7.26 7.64
N VAL A 64 -2.19 -7.13 8.79
CA VAL A 64 -1.55 -6.75 10.05
C VAL A 64 -1.26 -8.00 10.87
N GLU A 65 -0.04 -8.11 11.34
CA GLU A 65 0.42 -9.18 12.22
C GLU A 65 0.92 -8.61 13.56
N VAL A 66 0.89 -9.45 14.60
CA VAL A 66 1.48 -9.11 15.90
C VAL A 66 3.01 -9.05 15.76
N GLY A 67 3.61 -7.93 16.13
CA GLY A 67 5.06 -7.80 16.28
C GLY A 67 5.50 -7.68 17.73
N VAL A 68 6.79 -7.48 17.95
CA VAL A 68 7.39 -7.47 19.29
C VAL A 68 7.25 -6.10 19.95
N VAL A 69 7.47 -5.03 19.19
CA VAL A 69 7.44 -3.64 19.67
C VAL A 69 6.27 -2.89 19.04
N MET A 70 6.02 -3.10 17.75
CA MET A 70 4.86 -2.58 17.03
C MET A 70 4.33 -3.60 16.03
N ALA A 71 3.20 -3.31 15.39
CA ALA A 71 2.60 -4.22 14.44
C ALA A 71 3.51 -4.47 13.22
N ARG A 72 3.48 -5.71 12.72
CA ARG A 72 4.08 -6.12 11.45
C ARG A 72 3.06 -6.01 10.32
N ASN A 73 3.53 -5.99 9.09
CA ASN A 73 2.69 -5.95 7.90
C ASN A 73 3.08 -7.01 6.85
N GLY A 74 2.08 -7.43 6.08
CA GLY A 74 2.20 -8.12 4.80
C GLY A 74 1.47 -7.35 3.70
N LEU A 75 1.77 -7.64 2.43
CA LEU A 75 1.07 -7.09 1.28
C LEU A 75 0.44 -8.21 0.46
N LYS A 76 -0.82 -8.03 0.09
CA LYS A 76 -1.58 -8.97 -0.73
C LYS A 76 -2.33 -8.24 -1.83
N GLN A 77 -2.16 -8.66 -3.08
CA GLN A 77 -3.01 -8.21 -4.17
C GLN A 77 -4.40 -8.85 -4.03
N LEU A 78 -5.43 -8.02 -4.16
CA LEU A 78 -6.83 -8.43 -4.12
C LEU A 78 -7.40 -8.58 -5.52
N SER A 79 -8.51 -9.31 -5.61
CA SER A 79 -9.37 -9.22 -6.79
C SER A 79 -10.04 -7.84 -6.87
N ASP A 80 -10.48 -7.48 -8.07
CA ASP A 80 -11.19 -6.22 -8.32
C ASP A 80 -12.44 -6.06 -7.45
N VAL A 81 -13.23 -7.13 -7.32
CA VAL A 81 -14.47 -7.14 -6.53
C VAL A 81 -14.18 -6.92 -5.05
N GLU A 82 -13.22 -7.67 -4.48
CA GLU A 82 -12.84 -7.52 -3.08
C GLU A 82 -12.24 -6.15 -2.80
N GLY A 83 -11.39 -5.66 -3.70
CA GLY A 83 -10.74 -4.35 -3.58
C GLY A 83 -11.74 -3.21 -3.54
N ARG A 84 -12.66 -3.16 -4.51
CA ARG A 84 -13.74 -2.16 -4.52
C ARG A 84 -14.60 -2.22 -3.27
N TYR A 85 -14.96 -3.43 -2.83
CA TYR A 85 -15.78 -3.62 -1.64
C TYR A 85 -15.10 -3.07 -0.38
N LEU A 86 -13.82 -3.40 -0.15
CA LEU A 86 -13.09 -2.95 1.04
C LEU A 86 -12.79 -1.45 1.02
N VAL A 87 -12.45 -0.89 -0.15
CA VAL A 87 -12.16 0.56 -0.27
C VAL A 87 -13.41 1.40 -0.05
N LYS A 88 -14.59 0.92 -0.47
CA LYS A 88 -15.86 1.64 -0.32
C LYS A 88 -16.13 2.09 1.12
N ASP A 89 -15.79 1.26 2.11
CA ASP A 89 -16.06 1.51 3.53
C ASP A 89 -14.82 2.00 4.30
N ALA A 90 -13.69 2.19 3.61
CA ALA A 90 -12.44 2.67 4.18
C ALA A 90 -12.30 4.20 4.03
N GLY A 91 -11.69 4.85 5.03
CA GLY A 91 -11.36 6.28 4.94
C GLY A 91 -10.10 6.53 4.13
N LEU A 92 -9.95 7.73 3.56
CA LEU A 92 -8.67 8.12 2.97
C LEU A 92 -7.60 8.28 4.06
N GLY A 93 -6.43 7.72 3.81
CA GLY A 93 -5.21 7.90 4.59
C GLY A 93 -4.47 9.17 4.22
N THR A 94 -3.16 9.19 4.45
CA THR A 94 -2.31 10.31 4.03
C THR A 94 -1.58 9.96 2.75
N VAL A 95 -1.91 10.65 1.67
CA VAL A 95 -1.19 10.57 0.39
C VAL A 95 -0.11 11.65 0.38
N VAL A 96 1.14 11.25 0.21
CA VAL A 96 2.29 12.16 0.13
C VAL A 96 2.58 12.53 -1.33
N LYS A 97 2.43 11.56 -2.24
CA LYS A 97 2.53 11.75 -3.69
C LYS A 97 1.42 10.98 -4.40
N GLU A 98 0.79 11.61 -5.38
CA GLU A 98 -0.25 10.98 -6.21
C GLU A 98 0.33 10.35 -7.48
N SER A 99 1.58 10.63 -7.85
CA SER A 99 2.25 10.04 -9.01
C SER A 99 3.77 10.10 -8.86
N ARG A 100 4.48 9.22 -9.58
CA ARG A 100 5.92 9.29 -9.85
C ARG A 100 6.16 9.48 -11.34
#